data_AF-A0A0R3AA95-F1
#
_entry.id   AF-A0A0R3AA95-F1
#
_cell.length_a   1.000
_cell.length_b   1.000
_cell.length_c   1.000
_cell.angle_alpha   90.00
_cell.angle_beta   90.00
_cell.angle_gamma   90.00
#
_symmetry.space_group_name_H-M   'P 1'
#
loop_
_entity.id
_entity.type
_entity.pdbx_description
1 polymer ?
#
loop_
_entity_poly.entity_id
_entity_poly.type
_entity_poly.pdbx_seq_one_letter_code
_entity_poly.pdbx_strand_id
1 'polypeptide(L)'
;MKKATPNPPPSTSDAAPQTPPNLIFTVRPGLNTEAALSNASEMLESATVCAYDCAEHLEGSGRKQVLAMAQMIEIAQLLVDEALNRECPVT
;
A
#
# COMPACT_ATOMS: atom_id res chain seq x y z
N MET A 1 11.11 -3.65 60.16
CA MET A 1 10.64 -2.59 59.23
C MET A 1 10.39 -3.24 57.87
N LYS A 2 9.14 -3.27 57.39
CA LYS A 2 8.80 -3.93 56.12
C LYS A 2 9.21 -3.02 54.97
N LYS A 3 10.18 -3.45 54.16
CA LYS A 3 10.65 -2.73 52.97
C LYS A 3 9.52 -2.72 51.95
N ALA A 4 8.93 -1.55 51.70
CA ALA A 4 7.91 -1.37 50.68
C ALA A 4 8.53 -1.69 49.31
N THR A 5 7.90 -2.62 48.59
CA THR A 5 8.26 -2.96 47.21
C THR A 5 8.08 -1.70 46.34
N PRO A 6 9.03 -1.30 45.48
CA PRO A 6 8.85 -0.13 44.63
C PRO A 6 7.73 -0.43 43.63
N ASN A 7 6.72 0.41 43.57
CA ASN A 7 5.72 0.35 42.50
C ASN A 7 6.43 0.55 41.14
N PRO A 8 6.04 -0.19 40.08
CA PRO A 8 6.56 0.06 38.75
C PRO A 8 6.13 1.46 38.28
N PRO A 9 6.91 2.10 37.38
CA PRO A 9 6.58 3.44 36.90
C PRO A 9 5.21 3.42 36.21
N PRO A 10 4.43 4.51 36.30
CA PRO A 10 3.16 4.62 35.62
C PRO A 10 3.41 4.48 34.12
N SER A 11 2.71 3.54 33.48
CA SER A 11 2.71 3.39 32.04
C SER A 11 2.22 4.70 31.42
N THR A 12 3.16 5.54 30.98
CA THR A 12 2.86 6.70 30.15
C THR A 12 2.29 6.14 28.86
N SER A 13 0.98 6.28 28.73
CA SER A 13 0.20 5.88 27.57
C SER A 13 0.49 6.83 26.41
N ASP A 14 1.70 6.78 25.86
CA ASP A 14 1.93 7.15 24.48
C ASP A 14 1.36 6.00 23.65
N ALA A 15 0.09 6.16 23.26
CA ALA A 15 -0.67 5.19 22.50
C ALA A 15 -0.08 5.08 21.08
N ALA A 16 1.02 4.33 20.94
CA ALA A 16 1.41 3.79 19.65
C ALA A 16 0.24 2.93 19.13
N PRO A 17 -0.20 3.09 17.87
CA PRO A 17 -1.27 2.27 17.32
C PRO A 17 -0.91 0.79 17.49
N GLN A 18 -1.68 0.07 18.29
CA GLN A 18 -1.47 -1.35 18.52
C GLN A 18 -1.89 -2.10 17.26
N THR A 19 -0.91 -2.50 16.44
CA THR A 19 -1.16 -3.35 15.26
C THR A 19 -1.77 -4.67 15.73
N PRO A 20 -2.91 -5.11 15.16
CA PRO A 20 -3.53 -6.38 15.53
C PRO A 20 -2.51 -7.54 15.40
N PRO A 21 -2.47 -8.47 16.36
CA PRO A 21 -1.42 -9.50 16.43
C PRO A 21 -1.42 -10.49 15.26
N ASN A 22 -2.48 -10.50 14.43
CA ASN A 22 -2.65 -11.40 13.29
C ASN A 22 -2.33 -10.76 11.93
N LEU A 23 -1.80 -9.52 11.90
CA LEU A 23 -1.40 -8.87 10.65
C LEU A 23 0.04 -9.23 10.29
N ILE A 24 0.24 -9.83 9.12
CA ILE A 24 1.56 -10.08 8.54
C ILE A 24 2.11 -8.82 7.86
N PHE A 25 1.23 -7.96 7.36
CA PHE A 25 1.59 -6.72 6.66
C PHE A 25 0.88 -5.53 7.29
N THR A 26 1.58 -4.41 7.40
CA THR A 26 1.04 -3.12 7.84
C THR A 26 1.75 -1.98 7.12
N VAL A 27 1.07 -0.84 7.00
CA VAL A 27 1.71 0.39 6.52
C VAL A 27 2.45 1.02 7.69
N ARG A 28 3.73 1.33 7.49
CA ARG A 28 4.57 1.97 8.51
C ARG A 28 3.95 3.32 8.94
N PRO A 29 3.77 3.57 10.26
CA PRO A 29 3.34 4.90 10.73
C PRO A 29 4.30 5.98 10.26
N GLY A 30 3.77 7.10 9.76
CA GLY A 30 4.58 8.19 9.22
C GLY A 30 5.25 7.91 7.87
N LEU A 31 4.80 6.87 7.13
CA LEU A 31 5.17 6.71 5.73
C LEU A 31 4.79 7.99 4.96
N ASN A 32 5.75 8.56 4.24
CA ASN A 32 5.49 9.74 3.42
C ASN A 32 4.54 9.39 2.26
N THR A 33 3.70 10.35 1.89
CA THR A 33 2.74 10.18 0.78
C THR A 33 3.46 9.83 -0.52
N GLU A 34 4.61 10.46 -0.77
CA GLU A 34 5.44 10.20 -1.95
C GLU A 34 5.89 8.73 -2.04
N ALA A 35 6.49 8.13 -1.00
CA ALA A 35 6.91 6.72 -1.10
C ALA A 35 5.71 5.77 -1.10
N ALA A 36 4.58 6.14 -0.48
CA ALA A 36 3.35 5.36 -0.58
C ALA A 36 2.83 5.34 -2.04
N LEU A 37 2.78 6.50 -2.70
CA LEU A 37 2.33 6.64 -4.08
C LEU A 37 3.32 6.05 -5.08
N SER A 38 4.63 6.23 -4.89
CA SER A 38 5.67 5.63 -5.71
C SER A 38 5.63 4.10 -5.63
N ASN A 39 5.49 3.52 -4.43
CA ASN A 39 5.32 2.07 -4.29
C ASN A 39 4.00 1.59 -4.93
N ALA A 40 2.91 2.36 -4.81
CA ALA A 40 1.66 2.02 -5.49
C ALA A 40 1.80 2.05 -7.02
N SER A 41 2.51 3.04 -7.56
CA SER A 41 2.82 3.18 -8.98
C SER A 41 3.61 1.95 -9.49
N GLU A 42 4.67 1.53 -8.79
CA GLU A 42 5.44 0.32 -9.13
C GLU A 42 4.59 -0.97 -9.09
N MET A 43 3.70 -1.08 -8.09
CA MET A 43 2.78 -2.23 -7.99
C MET A 43 1.75 -2.27 -9.12
N LEU A 44 1.23 -1.12 -9.53
CA LEU A 44 0.25 -1.00 -10.61
C LEU A 44 0.89 -1.26 -11.99
N GLU A 45 2.12 -0.81 -12.21
CA GLU A 45 2.90 -1.16 -13.41
C GLU A 45 3.10 -2.68 -13.49
N SER A 46 3.53 -3.30 -12.38
CA SER A 46 3.68 -4.76 -12.29
C SER A 46 2.36 -5.50 -12.56
N ALA A 47 1.25 -5.01 -12.00
CA ALA A 47 -0.08 -5.60 -12.19
C ALA A 47 -0.55 -5.48 -13.66
N THR A 48 -0.22 -4.37 -14.32
CA THR A 48 -0.55 -4.13 -15.74
C THR A 48 0.16 -5.16 -16.62
N VAL A 49 1.47 -5.37 -16.41
CA VAL A 49 2.24 -6.40 -17.13
C VAL A 49 1.63 -7.79 -16.92
N CYS A 50 1.34 -8.17 -15.66
CA CYS A 50 0.72 -9.46 -15.37
C CYS A 50 -0.66 -9.62 -16.03
N ALA A 51 -1.46 -8.55 -16.10
CA ALA A 51 -2.77 -8.58 -16.75
C ALA A 51 -2.62 -8.82 -18.26
N TYR A 52 -1.68 -8.14 -18.92
CA TYR A 52 -1.42 -8.37 -20.34
C TYR A 52 -0.88 -9.77 -20.61
N ASP A 53 0.08 -10.25 -19.81
CA ASP A 53 0.60 -11.62 -19.89
C ASP A 53 -0.56 -12.64 -19.75
N CYS A 54 -1.48 -12.42 -18.80
CA CYS A 54 -2.65 -13.28 -18.64
C CYS A 54 -3.59 -13.22 -19.86
N ALA A 55 -3.76 -12.05 -20.47
CA ALA A 55 -4.62 -11.87 -21.63
C ALA A 55 -4.11 -12.62 -22.87
N GLU A 56 -2.79 -12.79 -23.02
CA GLU A 56 -2.17 -13.57 -24.10
C GLU A 56 -2.52 -15.07 -24.03
N HIS A 57 -2.74 -15.59 -22.82
CA HIS A 57 -3.05 -17.01 -22.58
C HIS A 57 -4.55 -17.32 -22.59
N LEU A 58 -5.41 -16.32 -22.81
CA LEU A 58 -6.86 -16.45 -22.78
C LEU A 58 -7.49 -16.12 -24.13
N GLU A 59 -8.68 -16.68 -24.37
CA GLU A 59 -9.48 -16.37 -25.55
C GLU A 59 -10.92 -15.95 -25.19
N GLY A 60 -11.66 -15.47 -26.19
CA GLY A 60 -13.08 -15.16 -26.07
C GLY A 60 -13.40 -14.18 -24.93
N SER A 61 -14.33 -14.57 -24.05
CA SER A 61 -14.79 -13.73 -22.94
C SER A 61 -13.73 -13.53 -21.85
N GLY A 62 -12.89 -14.53 -21.58
CA GLY A 62 -11.86 -14.45 -20.54
C GLY A 62 -10.81 -13.39 -20.87
N ARG A 63 -10.34 -13.37 -22.12
CA ARG A 63 -9.42 -12.33 -22.61
C ARG A 63 -10.02 -10.93 -22.48
N LYS A 64 -11.29 -10.75 -22.87
CA LYS A 64 -11.98 -9.46 -22.76
C LYS A 64 -12.08 -8.97 -21.31
N GLN A 65 -12.35 -9.88 -20.38
CA GLN A 65 -12.43 -9.55 -18.96
C GLN A 65 -11.07 -9.10 -18.41
N VAL A 66 -9.99 -9.81 -18.74
CA VAL A 66 -8.64 -9.44 -18.30
C VAL A 66 -8.18 -8.12 -18.94
N LEU A 67 -8.47 -7.88 -20.22
CA LEU A 67 -8.19 -6.59 -20.85
C LEU A 67 -8.98 -5.44 -20.20
N ALA A 68 -10.22 -5.67 -19.78
CA ALA A 68 -10.97 -4.67 -19.01
C ALA A 68 -10.32 -4.39 -17.63
N MET A 69 -9.73 -5.42 -17.00
CA MET A 69 -8.94 -5.22 -15.77
C MET A 69 -7.67 -4.42 -16.03
N ALA A 70 -6.93 -4.73 -17.10
CA ALA A 70 -5.75 -3.96 -17.51
C ALA A 70 -6.11 -2.48 -17.69
N GLN A 71 -7.22 -2.19 -18.39
CA GLN A 71 -7.69 -0.81 -18.57
C GLN A 71 -8.02 -0.11 -17.24
N MET A 72 -8.63 -0.81 -16.27
CA MET A 72 -8.88 -0.23 -14.94
C MET A 72 -7.58 0.05 -14.18
N ILE A 73 -6.58 -0.84 -14.29
CA ILE A 73 -5.26 -0.67 -13.66
C ILE A 73 -4.55 0.53 -14.27
N GLU A 74 -4.55 0.67 -15.61
CA GLU A 74 -3.98 1.83 -16.31
C GLU A 74 -4.64 3.15 -15.89
N ILE A 75 -5.96 3.18 -15.70
CA ILE A 75 -6.65 4.36 -15.17
C ILE A 75 -6.21 4.66 -13.74
N ALA A 76 -6.08 3.63 -12.89
CA ALA A 76 -5.58 3.82 -11.52
C ALA A 76 -4.14 4.35 -11.51
N GLN A 77 -3.28 3.84 -12.40
CA GLN A 77 -1.90 4.30 -12.60
C GLN A 77 -1.88 5.79 -12.91
N LEU A 78 -2.67 6.26 -13.87
CA LEU A 78 -2.77 7.69 -14.21
C LEU A 78 -3.19 8.56 -13.02
N LEU A 79 -4.13 8.08 -12.20
CA LEU A 79 -4.57 8.82 -11.00
C LEU A 79 -3.49 8.88 -9.92
N VAL A 80 -2.73 7.79 -9.74
CA VAL A 80 -1.61 7.72 -8.80
C VAL A 80 -0.45 8.60 -9.25
N ASP A 81 -0.09 8.55 -10.53
CA ASP A 81 0.99 9.36 -11.10
C ASP A 81 0.65 10.86 -11.03
N GLU A 82 -0.60 11.25 -11.29
CA GLU A 82 -1.07 12.62 -11.07
C GLU A 82 -1.00 13.03 -9.60
N ALA A 83 -1.37 12.16 -8.67
CA ALA A 83 -1.25 12.43 -7.24
C ALA A 83 0.23 12.59 -6.84
N LEU A 84 1.12 11.72 -7.35
CA LEU A 84 2.55 11.77 -7.07
C LEU A 84 3.18 13.06 -7.61
N ASN A 85 2.83 13.47 -8.83
CA ASN A 85 3.29 14.72 -9.44
C ASN A 85 2.86 15.96 -8.64
N ARG A 86 1.72 15.93 -7.95
CA ARG A 86 1.29 17.03 -7.07
C ARG A 86 2.10 17.10 -5.78
N GLU A 87 2.49 15.96 -5.24
CA GLU A 87 3.31 15.88 -4.03
C GLU A 87 4.79 16.22 -4.31
N CYS A 88 5.30 15.83 -5.49
CA CYS A 88 6.65 16.14 -5.95
C CYS A 88 6.62 16.61 -7.42
N PRO A 89 6.37 17.90 -7.68
CA PRO A 89 6.35 18.42 -9.05
C PRO A 89 7.74 18.32 -9.66
N VAL A 90 7.82 17.70 -10.84
CA VAL A 90 9.06 17.66 -11.64
C VAL A 90 9.35 19.09 -12.10
N THR A 91 10.35 19.74 -11.49
CA THR A 91 10.87 21.06 -11.89
C THR A 91 11.65 21.01 -13.19
#